data_AF-A0A225WHM4-F1
#
_entry.id   AF-A0A225WHM4-F1
#
_cell.length_a   1.000
_cell.length_b   1.000
_cell.length_c   1.000
_cell.angle_alpha   90.00
_cell.angle_beta   90.00
_cell.angle_gamma   90.00
#
_symmetry.space_group_name_H-M   'P 1'
#
loop_
_entity.id
_entity.type
_entity.pdbx_description
1 polymer ?
#
loop_
_entity_poly.entity_id
_entity_poly.type
_entity_poly.pdbx_seq_one_letter_code
_entity_poly.pdbx_strand_id
1 'polypeptide(L)'
;MLSTLILWIDTQIELYRNAVTADINNGPATRYLIASRYTPDNLELHGILLKAQRKHMESLDHASRYNGAKHRTVPDDTMPLIPKLNDKEVCLKFMTKRGCPSKYPEVCVFESRAHFFPTGISDKLRAYISRKLGRIHDKYR
;
A
#
# COMPACT_ATOMS: atom_id res chain seq x y z
N MET A 1 -12.54 -9.92 8.79
CA MET A 1 -11.52 -10.28 9.80
C MET A 1 -11.99 -9.91 11.17
N LEU A 2 -12.31 -8.62 11.42
CA LEU A 2 -12.92 -8.19 12.69
C LEU A 2 -14.17 -9.02 13.04
N SER A 3 -15.10 -9.22 12.10
CA SER A 3 -16.33 -9.98 12.32
C SER A 3 -16.13 -11.45 12.71
N THR A 4 -15.09 -12.11 12.19
CA THR A 4 -14.81 -13.52 12.50
C THR A 4 -14.18 -13.69 13.88
N LEU A 5 -13.30 -12.76 14.26
CA LEU A 5 -12.73 -12.72 15.61
C LEU A 5 -13.81 -12.37 16.64
N ILE A 6 -14.68 -11.41 16.34
CA ILE A 6 -15.81 -11.04 17.21
C ILE A 6 -16.73 -12.25 17.44
N LEU A 7 -17.15 -12.94 16.37
CA LEU A 7 -17.99 -14.12 16.49
C LEU A 7 -17.33 -15.25 17.31
N TRP A 8 -16.02 -15.42 17.16
CA TRP A 8 -15.27 -16.40 17.94
C TRP A 8 -15.22 -16.03 19.43
N ILE A 9 -14.97 -14.75 19.76
CA ILE A 9 -15.02 -14.24 21.13
C ILE A 9 -16.43 -14.42 21.72
N ASP A 10 -17.47 -14.07 20.98
CA ASP A 10 -18.86 -14.23 21.41
C ASP A 10 -19.19 -15.69 21.72
N THR A 11 -18.66 -16.62 20.92
CA THR A 11 -18.80 -18.07 21.15
C THR A 11 -18.14 -18.50 22.47
N GLN A 12 -16.94 -17.99 22.78
CA GLN A 12 -16.28 -18.32 24.05
C GLN A 12 -17.00 -17.72 25.26
N ILE A 13 -17.54 -16.49 25.13
CA ILE A 13 -18.35 -15.85 26.18
C ILE A 13 -19.63 -16.64 26.42
N GLU A 14 -20.27 -17.12 25.36
CA GLU A 14 -21.50 -17.91 25.49
C GLU A 14 -21.24 -19.27 26.15
N LEU A 15 -20.15 -19.94 25.79
CA LEU A 15 -19.69 -21.15 26.50
C LEU A 15 -19.45 -20.88 27.99
N TYR A 16 -18.92 -19.70 28.33
CA TYR A 16 -18.70 -19.32 29.72
C TYR A 16 -20.00 -19.13 30.49
N ARG A 17 -20.98 -18.44 29.91
CA ARG A 17 -22.31 -18.28 30.52
C ARG A 17 -23.02 -19.62 30.74
N ASN A 18 -22.90 -20.53 29.78
CA ASN A 18 -23.45 -21.89 29.90
C ASN A 18 -22.76 -22.69 31.01
N ALA A 19 -21.43 -22.62 31.12
CA ALA A 19 -20.68 -23.26 32.21
C ALA A 19 -21.06 -22.68 33.57
N VAL A 20 -21.22 -21.37 33.71
CA VAL A 20 -21.69 -20.73 34.95
C VAL A 20 -23.09 -21.24 35.33
N THR A 21 -23.99 -21.35 34.36
CA THR A 21 -25.36 -21.85 34.59
C THR A 21 -25.36 -23.33 35.01
N ALA A 22 -24.47 -24.14 34.45
CA ALA A 22 -24.31 -25.54 34.83
C ALA A 22 -23.66 -25.70 36.22
N ASP A 23 -22.62 -24.91 36.51
CA ASP A 23 -21.90 -24.90 37.79
C ASP A 23 -22.85 -24.57 38.97
N ILE A 24 -23.84 -23.68 38.75
CA ILE A 24 -24.87 -23.33 39.75
C ILE A 24 -25.70 -24.56 40.16
N ASN A 25 -25.99 -25.45 39.21
CA ASN A 25 -26.91 -26.58 39.43
C ASN A 25 -26.18 -27.86 39.88
N ASN A 26 -24.93 -28.07 39.45
CA ASN A 26 -24.27 -29.38 39.55
C ASN A 26 -22.96 -29.37 40.35
N GLY A 27 -22.48 -28.20 40.82
CA GLY A 27 -21.10 -28.05 41.31
C GLY A 27 -20.06 -28.43 40.22
N PRO A 28 -18.84 -28.82 40.61
CA PRO A 28 -17.60 -28.01 40.58
C PRO A 28 -17.48 -26.94 39.47
N ALA A 29 -16.46 -26.08 39.59
CA ALA A 29 -16.29 -24.88 38.78
C ALA A 29 -15.81 -25.12 37.32
N THR A 30 -16.57 -25.75 36.43
CA THR A 30 -16.11 -26.06 35.05
C THR A 30 -15.74 -24.83 34.22
N ARG A 31 -16.20 -23.63 34.62
CA ARG A 31 -15.88 -22.35 33.97
C ARG A 31 -14.38 -22.05 33.79
N TYR A 32 -13.49 -22.54 34.66
CA TYR A 32 -12.05 -22.25 34.52
C TYR A 32 -11.41 -22.95 33.31
N LEU A 33 -12.02 -24.03 32.81
CA LEU A 33 -11.56 -24.77 31.63
C LEU A 33 -11.74 -23.99 30.32
N ILE A 34 -12.51 -22.90 30.35
CA ILE A 34 -12.69 -22.04 29.17
C ILE A 34 -11.47 -21.13 29.00
N ALA A 35 -10.82 -20.72 30.10
CA ALA A 35 -9.59 -19.96 30.04
C ALA A 35 -8.47 -20.72 29.31
N SER A 36 -8.40 -22.05 29.46
CA SER A 36 -7.43 -22.89 28.75
C SER A 36 -7.70 -23.04 27.25
N ARG A 37 -8.79 -22.47 26.72
CA ARG A 37 -9.07 -22.43 25.27
C ARG A 37 -8.45 -21.23 24.58
N TYR A 38 -7.98 -20.23 25.35
CA TYR A 38 -7.27 -19.06 24.84
C TYR A 38 -5.77 -19.33 24.71
N THR A 39 -5.41 -20.38 23.98
CA THR A 39 -4.01 -20.73 23.73
C THR A 39 -3.68 -20.54 22.24
N PRO A 40 -2.41 -20.26 21.91
CA PRO A 40 -1.93 -20.24 20.52
C PRO A 40 -2.14 -21.58 19.78
N ASP A 41 -2.29 -22.68 20.53
CA ASP A 41 -2.53 -24.03 20.01
C ASP A 41 -3.99 -24.27 19.60
N ASN A 42 -4.88 -23.33 19.90
CA ASN A 42 -6.26 -23.40 19.46
C ASN A 42 -6.33 -23.22 17.92
N LEU A 43 -6.70 -24.28 17.22
CA LEU A 43 -6.79 -24.34 15.75
C LEU A 43 -7.66 -23.22 15.15
N GLU A 44 -8.73 -22.83 15.81
CA GLU A 44 -9.63 -21.76 15.33
C GLU A 44 -8.96 -20.39 15.45
N LEU A 45 -8.35 -20.11 16.60
CA LEU A 45 -7.60 -18.88 16.84
C LEU A 45 -6.39 -18.78 15.91
N HIS A 46 -5.68 -19.89 15.72
CA HIS A 46 -4.55 -20.00 14.80
C HIS A 46 -4.98 -19.72 13.35
N GLY A 47 -6.11 -20.28 12.92
CA GLY A 47 -6.68 -20.02 11.59
C GLY A 47 -7.06 -18.56 11.37
N ILE A 48 -7.56 -17.87 12.40
CA ILE A 48 -7.86 -16.43 12.35
C ILE A 48 -6.56 -15.61 12.26
N LEU A 49 -5.53 -15.98 13.03
CA LEU A 49 -4.24 -15.30 13.03
C LEU A 49 -3.53 -15.42 11.67
N LEU A 50 -3.48 -16.63 11.08
CA LEU A 50 -2.90 -16.86 9.75
C LEU A 50 -3.62 -16.05 8.67
N LYS A 51 -4.95 -15.96 8.74
CA LYS A 51 -5.74 -15.11 7.82
C LYS A 51 -5.41 -13.63 8.01
N ALA A 52 -5.17 -13.17 9.23
CA ALA A 52 -4.79 -11.79 9.52
C ALA A 52 -3.38 -11.48 8.98
N GLN A 53 -2.42 -12.38 9.21
CA GLN A 53 -1.06 -12.27 8.69
C GLN A 53 -1.05 -12.24 7.15
N ARG A 54 -1.82 -13.12 6.50
CA ARG A 54 -1.93 -13.13 5.03
C ARG A 54 -2.43 -11.80 4.48
N LYS A 55 -3.49 -11.23 5.07
CA LYS A 55 -3.99 -9.91 4.64
C LYS A 55 -2.96 -8.79 4.86
N HIS A 56 -2.19 -8.87 5.94
CA HIS A 56 -1.10 -7.93 6.18
C HIS A 56 -0.02 -8.07 5.09
N MET A 57 0.40 -9.29 4.76
CA MET A 57 1.35 -9.53 3.66
C MET A 57 0.82 -9.08 2.30
N GLU A 58 -0.45 -9.35 1.99
CA GLU A 58 -1.11 -8.86 0.76
C GLU A 58 -1.13 -7.34 0.69
N SER A 59 -1.33 -6.64 1.82
CA SER A 59 -1.29 -5.18 1.87
C SER A 59 0.12 -4.63 1.65
N LEU A 60 1.14 -5.31 2.19
CA LEU A 60 2.55 -4.98 1.98
C LEU A 60 2.97 -5.25 0.53
N ASP A 61 2.50 -6.34 -0.08
CA ASP A 61 2.72 -6.63 -1.49
C ASP A 61 2.03 -5.62 -2.40
N HIS A 62 0.82 -5.17 -2.06
CA HIS A 62 0.14 -4.13 -2.83
C HIS A 62 0.86 -2.77 -2.71
N ALA A 63 1.35 -2.42 -1.51
CA ALA A 63 2.21 -1.26 -1.29
C ALA A 63 3.56 -1.40 -2.01
N SER A 64 4.12 -2.60 -2.06
CA SER A 64 5.34 -2.95 -2.79
C SER A 64 5.13 -2.95 -4.30
N ARG A 65 3.95 -3.24 -4.84
CA ARG A 65 3.65 -3.05 -6.27
C ARG A 65 3.50 -1.57 -6.63
N TYR A 66 2.95 -0.76 -5.73
CA TYR A 66 2.90 0.70 -5.88
C TYR A 66 4.30 1.36 -5.76
N ASN A 67 5.18 0.84 -4.90
CA ASN A 67 6.55 1.33 -4.71
C ASN A 67 7.59 0.64 -5.62
N GLY A 68 7.33 -0.57 -6.08
CA GLY A 68 8.20 -1.40 -6.93
C GLY A 68 8.14 -1.01 -8.40
N ALA A 69 7.17 -0.19 -8.79
CA ALA A 69 7.24 0.59 -10.02
C ALA A 69 8.35 1.67 -10.00
N LYS A 70 9.05 1.88 -8.86
CA LYS A 70 10.16 2.85 -8.75
C LYS A 70 11.57 2.25 -8.74
N HIS A 71 11.78 0.95 -8.87
CA HIS A 71 13.14 0.45 -9.06
C HIS A 71 13.18 -0.85 -9.86
N ARG A 72 14.05 -0.86 -10.88
CA ARG A 72 14.28 -1.91 -11.89
C ARG A 72 13.40 -1.83 -13.14
N THR A 73 13.42 -0.68 -13.81
CA THR A 73 13.78 -0.75 -15.23
C THR A 73 15.29 -0.94 -15.28
N VAL A 74 15.72 -2.06 -15.85
CA VAL A 74 17.01 -2.21 -16.55
C VAL A 74 17.34 -0.86 -17.23
N PRO A 75 18.61 -0.38 -17.24
CA PRO A 75 18.98 0.76 -18.05
C PRO A 75 18.63 0.41 -19.50
N ASP A 76 17.45 0.85 -19.92
CA ASP A 76 17.10 0.85 -21.31
C ASP A 76 17.95 1.97 -21.87
N ASP A 77 19.03 1.64 -22.58
CA ASP A 77 19.88 2.59 -23.31
C ASP A 77 19.06 3.43 -24.32
N THR A 78 17.77 3.09 -24.51
CA THR A 78 16.83 3.93 -25.25
C THR A 78 16.18 5.04 -24.42
N MET A 79 16.31 5.09 -23.10
CA MET A 79 15.72 6.16 -22.29
C MET A 79 16.45 7.50 -22.57
N PRO A 80 15.74 8.54 -23.05
CA PRO A 80 16.35 9.84 -23.30
C PRO A 80 16.82 10.48 -21.99
N LEU A 81 18.02 11.05 -21.98
CA LEU A 81 18.57 11.79 -20.85
C LEU A 81 17.57 12.86 -20.38
N ILE A 82 17.15 12.75 -19.12
CA ILE A 82 16.21 13.68 -18.47
C ILE A 82 17.03 14.79 -17.78
N PRO A 83 16.80 16.07 -18.08
CA PRO A 83 17.48 17.18 -17.40
C PRO A 83 17.25 17.17 -15.89
N LYS A 84 18.31 17.51 -15.13
CA LYS A 84 18.30 17.57 -13.66
C LYS A 84 18.61 18.97 -13.16
N LEU A 85 17.99 19.36 -12.05
CA LEU A 85 18.24 20.58 -11.30
C LEU A 85 18.34 20.22 -9.81
N ASN A 86 19.46 20.51 -9.16
CA ASN A 86 19.71 20.16 -7.75
C ASN A 86 19.42 18.68 -7.44
N ASP A 87 19.96 17.78 -8.26
CA ASP A 87 19.74 16.31 -8.20
C ASP A 87 18.31 15.82 -8.41
N LYS A 88 17.37 16.72 -8.74
CA LYS A 88 15.98 16.37 -9.07
C LYS A 88 15.77 16.39 -10.58
N GLU A 89 15.15 15.34 -11.11
CA GLU A 89 14.77 15.27 -12.52
C GLU A 89 13.61 16.20 -12.83
N VAL A 90 13.53 16.74 -14.05
CA VAL A 90 12.34 17.49 -14.47
C VAL A 90 11.10 16.59 -14.47
N CYS A 91 10.00 17.08 -13.92
CA CYS A 91 8.73 16.36 -13.98
C CYS A 91 8.19 16.34 -15.43
N LEU A 92 8.23 15.17 -16.08
CA LEU A 92 7.72 15.04 -17.45
C LEU A 92 6.22 15.37 -17.58
N LYS A 93 5.41 15.19 -16.52
CA LYS A 93 3.99 15.58 -16.53
C LYS A 93 3.83 17.11 -16.54
N PHE A 94 4.66 17.83 -15.80
CA PHE A 94 4.71 19.29 -15.82
C PHE A 94 5.03 19.83 -17.22
N MET A 95 5.89 19.12 -17.96
CA MET A 95 6.23 19.46 -19.34
C MET A 95 5.12 19.17 -20.37
N THR A 96 4.01 18.55 -19.99
CA THR A 96 2.85 18.35 -20.89
C THR A 96 1.84 19.48 -20.76
N LYS A 97 0.96 19.66 -21.77
CA LYS A 97 -0.18 20.59 -21.67
C LYS A 97 -1.14 20.26 -20.54
N ARG A 98 -1.22 19.00 -20.11
CA ARG A 98 -2.06 18.58 -18.97
C ARG A 98 -1.50 19.07 -17.63
N GLY A 99 -0.20 19.35 -17.58
CA GLY A 99 0.47 19.74 -16.35
C GLY A 99 0.59 18.62 -15.31
N CYS A 100 1.20 18.97 -14.19
CA CYS A 100 1.33 18.09 -13.02
C CYS A 100 0.17 18.35 -12.06
N PRO A 101 -0.43 17.32 -11.43
CA PRO A 101 -1.52 17.50 -10.45
C PRO A 101 -1.04 18.04 -9.09
N SER A 102 0.19 18.55 -8.98
CA SER A 102 0.69 19.09 -7.72
C SER A 102 -0.07 20.36 -7.34
N LYS A 103 -0.26 20.56 -6.03
CA LYS A 103 -0.85 21.78 -5.48
C LYS A 103 0.08 22.99 -5.60
N TYR A 104 1.39 22.76 -5.74
CA TYR A 104 2.40 23.82 -5.76
C TYR A 104 3.09 23.89 -7.14
N PRO A 105 3.31 25.10 -7.68
CA PRO A 105 3.88 25.28 -9.00
C PRO A 105 5.34 24.80 -9.11
N GLU A 106 6.12 24.91 -8.04
CA GLU A 106 7.56 24.56 -8.01
C GLU A 106 7.84 23.12 -7.53
N VAL A 107 6.88 22.51 -6.82
CA VAL A 107 7.09 21.23 -6.13
C VAL A 107 6.29 20.14 -6.83
N CYS A 108 6.95 19.04 -7.20
CA CYS A 108 6.25 17.88 -7.73
C CYS A 108 5.66 17.02 -6.62
N VAL A 109 4.61 16.25 -6.92
CA VAL A 109 4.10 15.19 -6.04
C VAL A 109 5.17 14.12 -5.76
N PHE A 110 6.19 14.02 -6.62
CA PHE A 110 7.34 13.13 -6.44
C PHE A 110 8.55 13.94 -5.98
N GLU A 111 9.12 13.59 -4.83
CA GLU A 111 10.27 14.29 -4.22
C GLU A 111 11.53 14.29 -5.09
N SER A 112 11.74 13.23 -5.88
CA SER A 112 12.85 13.09 -6.83
C SER A 112 12.68 13.95 -8.10
N ARG A 113 11.58 14.70 -8.22
CA ARG A 113 11.27 15.51 -9.39
C ARG A 113 10.98 16.95 -9.03
N ALA A 114 11.38 17.86 -9.91
CA ALA A 114 11.13 19.29 -9.78
C ALA A 114 10.33 19.82 -10.97
N HIS A 115 9.60 20.90 -10.73
CA HIS A 115 8.96 21.65 -11.80
C HIS A 115 9.90 22.77 -12.22
N PHE A 116 10.48 22.64 -13.40
CA PHE A 116 11.25 23.69 -14.02
C PHE A 116 11.20 23.48 -15.53
N PHE A 117 11.61 24.51 -16.27
CA PHE A 117 11.73 24.44 -17.71
C PHE A 117 13.21 24.36 -18.08
N PRO A 118 13.74 23.17 -18.40
CA PRO A 118 15.08 23.03 -18.96
C PRO A 118 15.28 23.96 -20.16
N THR A 119 16.47 24.54 -20.26
CA THR A 119 16.88 25.43 -21.37
C THR A 119 16.86 24.73 -22.72
N GLY A 120 17.07 23.41 -22.74
CA GLY A 120 16.94 22.57 -23.92
C GLY A 120 16.55 21.14 -23.54
N ILE A 121 15.86 20.46 -24.46
CA ILE A 121 15.48 19.05 -24.33
C ILE A 121 15.80 18.33 -25.64
N SER A 122 16.17 17.05 -25.56
CA SER A 122 16.47 16.28 -26.76
C SER A 122 15.20 15.93 -27.55
N ASP A 123 15.32 15.77 -28.87
CA ASP A 123 14.22 15.34 -29.73
C ASP A 123 13.64 13.99 -29.30
N LYS A 124 14.50 13.10 -28.83
CA LYS A 124 14.13 11.80 -28.27
C LYS A 124 13.23 11.95 -27.04
N LEU A 125 13.55 12.88 -26.13
CA LEU A 125 12.72 13.18 -24.96
C LEU A 125 11.38 13.83 -25.36
N ARG A 126 11.41 14.77 -26.30
CA ARG A 126 10.20 15.43 -26.83
C ARG A 126 9.24 14.42 -27.49
N ALA A 127 9.78 13.52 -28.30
CA ALA A 127 9.02 12.45 -28.94
C ALA A 127 8.47 11.44 -27.91
N TYR A 128 9.25 11.11 -26.89
CA TYR A 128 8.81 10.24 -25.79
C TYR A 128 7.63 10.84 -25.03
N ILE A 129 7.73 12.11 -24.60
CA ILE A 129 6.66 12.82 -23.87
C ILE A 129 5.40 12.86 -24.75
N SER A 130 5.55 13.26 -26.01
CA SER A 130 4.44 13.37 -26.97
C SER A 130 3.70 12.04 -27.18
N ARG A 131 4.44 10.94 -27.31
CA ARG A 131 3.87 9.60 -27.53
C ARG A 131 3.26 8.97 -26.28
N LYS A 132 3.91 9.12 -25.12
CA LYS A 132 3.55 8.37 -23.90
C LYS A 132 2.69 9.16 -22.92
N LEU A 133 2.85 10.47 -22.86
CA LEU A 133 2.20 11.33 -21.85
C LEU A 133 1.21 12.32 -22.47
N GLY A 134 1.36 12.62 -23.77
CA GLY A 134 0.49 13.52 -24.53
C GLY A 134 1.23 14.76 -25.02
N ARG A 135 0.50 15.75 -25.54
CA ARG A 135 1.10 16.96 -26.14
C ARG A 135 2.02 17.69 -25.16
N ILE A 136 3.24 17.98 -25.61
CA ILE A 136 4.21 18.78 -24.87
C ILE A 136 3.73 20.23 -24.74
N HIS A 137 4.14 20.90 -23.66
CA HIS A 137 3.85 22.30 -23.39
C HIS A 137 4.38 23.20 -24.51
N ASP A 138 3.67 24.29 -24.82
CA ASP A 138 3.96 25.14 -26.00
C ASP A 138 5.35 25.80 -25.97
N LYS A 139 5.98 25.87 -24.79
CA LYS A 139 7.37 26.33 -24.62
C LYS A 139 8.41 25.45 -25.35
N TYR A 140 8.04 24.21 -25.69
CA TYR A 140 8.90 23.24 -26.37
C TYR A 140 8.34 22.80 -27.75
N ARG A 141 7.34 23.53 -28.25
CA ARG A 141 6.78 23.33 -29.58
C ARG A 141 7.67 24.00 -30.61
#